data_AF-A0AAN1VFX6-F1
#
_entry.id   AF-A0AAN1VFX6-F1
#
_cell.length_a   1.000
_cell.length_b   1.000
_cell.length_c   1.000
_cell.angle_alpha   90.00
_cell.angle_beta   90.00
_cell.angle_gamma   90.00
#
_symmetry.space_group_name_H-M   'P 1'
#
loop_
_entity.id
_entity.type
_entity.pdbx_description
1 polymer ?
#
loop_
_entity_poly.entity_id
_entity_poly.type
_entity_poly.pdbx_seq_one_letter_code
_entity_poly.pdbx_strand_id
1 'polypeptide(L)'
;MTRLTPDPTTIISLADLTGQPDANPCLSCGACCAHFRVSFYFGEVDIHGGSVPEALVTQISPSRVCMKGTERGGGRCVSLRGELGQPGIHCDIYENRSTPCREFDMWQADGSPNPDCQRLRAQQGLAPLGPRPDAENDPQGPSTPSDQPRAA
;
A
#
# COMPACT_ATOMS: atom_id res chain seq x y z
N MET A 1 15.79 30.35 -21.27
CA MET A 1 16.13 29.42 -20.16
C MET A 1 15.78 30.11 -18.86
N THR A 2 14.49 30.15 -18.52
CA THR A 2 13.99 30.85 -17.33
C THR A 2 14.13 29.89 -16.15
N ARG A 3 15.11 30.12 -15.28
CA ARG A 3 15.21 29.38 -14.01
C ARG A 3 13.98 29.74 -13.18
N LEU A 4 13.09 28.78 -12.96
CA LEU A 4 12.00 28.91 -12.00
C LEU A 4 12.64 29.19 -10.63
N THR A 5 12.41 30.38 -10.09
CA THR A 5 12.69 30.67 -8.68
C THR A 5 11.62 29.97 -7.84
N PRO A 6 11.98 29.13 -6.85
CA PRO A 6 10.99 28.53 -5.98
C PRO A 6 10.27 29.61 -5.16
N ASP A 7 8.94 29.51 -5.10
CA ASP A 7 8.06 30.35 -4.29
C ASP A 7 8.42 30.19 -2.79
N PRO A 8 8.64 31.29 -2.04
CA PRO A 8 9.09 31.24 -0.64
C PRO A 8 8.09 30.62 0.34
N THR A 9 6.91 30.21 -0.14
CA THR A 9 5.82 29.67 0.70
C THR A 9 5.69 28.15 0.65
N THR A 10 6.47 27.46 -0.18
CA THR A 10 6.46 25.99 -0.24
C THR A 10 7.22 25.44 0.97
N ILE A 11 6.51 24.90 1.95
CA ILE A 11 7.10 24.12 3.04
C ILE A 11 7.65 22.84 2.41
N ILE A 12 8.93 22.85 2.08
CA ILE A 12 9.68 21.66 1.66
C ILE A 12 9.75 20.76 2.89
N SER A 13 9.25 19.52 2.77
CA SER A 13 9.32 18.56 3.87
C SER A 13 10.78 18.24 4.16
N LEU A 14 11.12 17.95 5.43
CA LEU A 14 12.47 17.52 5.77
C LEU A 14 12.90 16.28 4.95
N ALA A 15 11.94 15.43 4.56
CA ALA A 15 12.16 14.28 3.69
C ALA A 15 12.67 14.67 2.29
N ASP A 16 12.20 15.80 1.73
CA ASP A 16 12.63 16.30 0.42
C ASP A 16 14.05 16.88 0.47
N LEU A 17 14.47 17.42 1.62
CA LEU A 17 15.81 17.99 1.83
C LEU A 17 16.87 16.94 2.16
N THR A 18 16.50 15.83 2.81
CA THR A 18 17.44 14.78 3.21
C THR A 18 17.54 13.63 2.23
N GLY A 19 16.72 13.60 1.17
CA GLY A 19 16.68 12.49 0.22
C GLY A 19 16.33 11.15 0.89
N GLN A 20 15.67 11.21 2.05
CA GLN A 20 15.23 10.00 2.73
C GLN A 20 14.10 9.41 1.90
N PRO A 21 14.20 8.15 1.45
CA PRO A 21 13.03 7.48 0.91
C PRO A 21 11.94 7.55 1.98
N ASP A 22 10.71 7.89 1.59
CA ASP A 22 9.56 7.78 2.48
C ASP A 22 9.71 6.48 3.29
N ALA A 23 9.69 6.58 4.63
CA ALA A 23 9.82 5.41 5.50
C ALA A 23 8.83 4.29 5.10
N ASN A 24 7.72 4.69 4.46
CA ASN A 24 6.79 3.81 3.77
C ASN A 24 6.66 4.17 2.28
N PRO A 25 7.29 3.41 1.35
CA PRO A 25 7.16 3.63 -0.09
C PRO A 25 5.74 3.44 -0.68
N CYS A 26 4.75 2.99 0.11
CA CYS A 26 3.36 3.00 -0.32
C CYS A 26 2.75 4.41 -0.36
N LEU A 27 3.30 5.37 0.40
CA LEU A 27 2.82 6.77 0.46
C LEU A 27 3.23 7.62 -0.75
N SER A 28 3.88 6.98 -1.73
CA SER A 28 4.27 7.56 -3.02
C SER A 28 4.06 6.60 -4.21
N CYS A 29 3.35 5.48 -4.04
CA CYS A 29 3.21 4.43 -5.08
C CYS A 29 1.75 4.23 -5.57
N GLY A 30 0.88 3.70 -4.71
CA GLY A 30 -0.51 3.35 -5.04
C GLY A 30 -0.74 2.20 -6.02
N ALA A 31 0.30 1.51 -6.50
CA ALA A 31 0.19 0.50 -7.57
C ALA A 31 -0.81 -0.63 -7.25
N CYS A 32 -0.79 -1.16 -6.02
CA CYS A 32 -1.71 -2.23 -5.60
C CYS A 32 -3.18 -1.77 -5.62
N CYS A 33 -3.44 -0.53 -5.21
CA CYS A 33 -4.77 0.09 -5.18
C CYS A 33 -5.31 0.44 -6.58
N ALA A 34 -4.45 0.46 -7.60
CA ALA A 34 -4.81 0.71 -9.00
C ALA A 34 -4.81 -0.54 -9.88
N HIS A 35 -4.64 -1.72 -9.29
CA HIS A 35 -4.50 -2.95 -10.05
C HIS A 35 -5.36 -4.11 -9.52
N PHE A 36 -5.30 -4.43 -8.23
CA PHE A 36 -5.98 -5.63 -7.75
C PHE A 36 -7.49 -5.44 -7.69
N ARG A 37 -8.23 -6.49 -8.04
CA ARG A 37 -9.62 -6.63 -7.56
C ARG A 37 -9.57 -7.01 -6.09
N VAL A 38 -9.91 -6.07 -5.22
CA VAL A 38 -9.88 -6.29 -3.77
C VAL A 38 -11.17 -6.99 -3.35
N SER A 39 -11.21 -8.32 -3.46
CA SER A 39 -12.35 -9.16 -3.07
C SER A 39 -12.18 -9.73 -1.67
N PHE A 40 -13.22 -9.70 -0.83
CA PHE A 40 -13.16 -10.17 0.55
C PHE A 40 -14.52 -10.62 1.08
N TYR A 41 -14.57 -11.17 2.31
CA TYR A 41 -15.80 -11.71 2.89
C TYR A 41 -16.77 -10.59 3.27
N PHE A 42 -18.07 -10.74 2.98
CA PHE A 42 -19.05 -9.68 3.25
C PHE A 42 -19.15 -9.31 4.74
N GLY A 43 -18.79 -10.22 5.65
CA GLY A 43 -18.77 -9.94 7.10
C GLY A 43 -17.74 -8.91 7.54
N GLU A 44 -16.78 -8.53 6.69
CA GLU A 44 -15.85 -7.43 7.00
C GLU A 44 -16.45 -6.04 6.73
N VAL A 45 -17.65 -5.97 6.15
CA VAL A 45 -18.40 -4.73 5.94
C VAL A 45 -19.08 -4.30 7.24
N ASP A 46 -19.11 -3.00 7.51
CA ASP A 46 -19.63 -2.40 8.74
C ASP A 46 -21.07 -2.81 9.10
N ILE A 47 -21.98 -2.85 8.12
CA ILE A 47 -23.37 -3.29 8.32
C ILE A 47 -23.50 -4.77 8.76
N HIS A 48 -22.42 -5.55 8.64
CA HIS A 48 -22.34 -6.96 9.05
C HIS A 48 -21.44 -7.18 10.28
N GLY A 49 -21.06 -6.10 10.98
CA GLY A 49 -20.21 -6.14 12.16
C GLY A 49 -18.71 -6.03 11.87
N GLY A 50 -18.34 -5.79 10.61
CA GLY A 50 -16.97 -5.51 10.21
C GLY A 50 -16.60 -4.03 10.33
N SER A 51 -15.59 -3.61 9.56
CA SER A 51 -15.07 -2.23 9.63
C SER A 51 -15.09 -1.49 8.30
N VAL A 52 -15.22 -2.18 7.17
CA VAL A 52 -15.18 -1.57 5.83
C VAL A 52 -16.53 -0.90 5.53
N PRO A 53 -16.57 0.39 5.13
CA PRO A 53 -17.84 1.06 4.87
C PRO A 53 -18.64 0.45 3.71
N GLU A 54 -19.93 0.14 3.92
CA GLU A 54 -20.85 -0.38 2.89
C GLU A 54 -20.82 0.46 1.60
N ALA A 55 -20.79 1.79 1.74
CA ALA A 55 -20.81 2.72 0.62
C ALA A 55 -19.61 2.54 -0.36
N LEU A 56 -18.55 1.87 0.06
CA LEU A 56 -17.31 1.70 -0.70
C LEU A 56 -17.16 0.30 -1.32
N VAL A 57 -18.16 -0.57 -1.19
CA VAL A 57 -18.10 -1.96 -1.69
C VAL A 57 -19.18 -2.29 -2.71
N THR A 58 -18.88 -3.23 -3.61
CA THR A 58 -19.81 -3.81 -4.58
C THR A 58 -19.93 -5.31 -4.29
N GLN A 59 -21.16 -5.82 -4.18
CA GLN A 59 -21.38 -7.26 -4.06
C GLN A 59 -21.00 -7.98 -5.36
N ILE A 60 -20.20 -9.05 -5.26
CA ILE A 60 -19.77 -9.84 -6.41
C ILE A 60 -20.29 -11.28 -6.37
N SER A 61 -20.66 -11.78 -5.19
CA SER A 61 -21.36 -13.04 -4.98
C SER A 61 -22.14 -13.01 -3.66
N PRO A 62 -22.96 -14.03 -3.34
CA PRO A 62 -23.69 -14.06 -2.08
C PRO A 62 -22.79 -13.98 -0.83
N SER A 63 -21.53 -14.43 -0.91
CA SER A 63 -20.60 -14.46 0.22
C SER A 63 -19.40 -13.52 0.10
N ARG A 64 -19.30 -12.75 -0.99
CA ARG A 64 -18.14 -11.89 -1.27
C ARG A 64 -18.57 -10.52 -1.78
N VAL A 65 -17.82 -9.53 -1.35
CA VAL A 65 -17.85 -8.16 -1.88
C VAL A 65 -16.47 -7.82 -2.44
N CYS A 66 -16.38 -6.71 -3.18
CA CYS A 66 -15.10 -6.10 -3.51
C CYS A 66 -15.12 -4.58 -3.33
N MET A 67 -13.96 -3.96 -3.18
CA MET A 67 -13.87 -2.50 -3.17
C MET A 67 -14.34 -1.91 -4.51
N LYS A 68 -15.19 -0.88 -4.45
CA LYS A 68 -15.67 -0.15 -5.64
C LYS A 68 -14.52 0.39 -6.47
N GLY A 69 -14.67 0.30 -7.80
CA GLY A 69 -13.65 0.69 -8.77
C GLY A 69 -12.63 -0.41 -9.08
N THR A 70 -12.66 -1.53 -8.35
CA THR A 70 -11.76 -2.66 -8.56
C THR A 70 -12.43 -3.89 -9.19
N GLU A 71 -13.72 -3.82 -9.53
CA GLU A 71 -14.59 -4.96 -9.84
C GLU A 71 -14.03 -5.91 -10.92
N ARG A 72 -13.32 -5.36 -11.91
CA ARG A 72 -12.73 -6.10 -13.03
C ARG A 72 -11.23 -6.39 -12.88
N GLY A 73 -10.58 -5.84 -11.84
CA GLY A 73 -9.13 -5.70 -11.80
C GLY A 73 -8.63 -4.64 -12.80
N GLY A 74 -7.39 -4.18 -12.63
CA GLY A 74 -6.80 -3.08 -13.39
C GLY A 74 -7.47 -1.72 -13.17
N GLY A 75 -8.39 -1.62 -12.21
CA GLY A 75 -9.14 -0.43 -11.88
C GLY A 75 -8.62 0.26 -10.63
N ARG A 76 -8.94 1.55 -10.49
CA ARG A 76 -8.54 2.38 -9.35
C ARG A 76 -9.57 2.27 -8.24
N CYS A 77 -9.15 1.79 -7.06
CA CYS A 77 -9.97 1.74 -5.86
C CYS A 77 -10.51 3.14 -5.52
N VAL A 78 -11.82 3.22 -5.20
CA VAL A 78 -12.50 4.48 -4.88
C VAL A 78 -11.93 5.18 -3.64
N SER A 79 -11.33 4.42 -2.71
CA SER A 79 -10.75 4.93 -1.47
C SER A 79 -9.34 5.50 -1.62
N LEU A 80 -8.70 5.36 -2.79
CA LEU A 80 -7.36 5.89 -3.03
C LEU A 80 -7.44 7.41 -3.23
N ARG A 81 -6.68 8.16 -2.46
CA ARG A 81 -6.52 9.63 -2.55
C ARG A 81 -5.12 9.96 -3.04
N GLY A 82 -4.99 11.02 -3.84
CA GLY A 82 -3.73 11.39 -4.50
C GLY A 82 -3.53 10.77 -5.89
N GLU A 83 -2.37 11.07 -6.47
CA GLU A 83 -1.97 10.63 -7.82
C GLU A 83 -0.96 9.48 -7.75
N LEU A 84 -1.08 8.50 -8.65
CA LEU A 84 -0.19 7.33 -8.68
C LEU A 84 1.26 7.78 -8.89
N GLY A 85 2.17 7.22 -8.10
CA GLY A 85 3.58 7.58 -8.16
C GLY A 85 3.94 8.92 -7.52
N GLN A 86 2.98 9.67 -6.96
CA GLN A 86 3.23 10.98 -6.35
C GLN A 86 3.20 10.90 -4.81
N PRO A 87 4.03 11.70 -4.11
CA PRO A 87 3.96 11.83 -2.65
C PRO A 87 2.57 12.24 -2.16
N GLY A 88 2.20 11.72 -0.99
CA GLY A 88 0.89 12.02 -0.36
C GLY A 88 -0.25 11.12 -0.85
N ILE A 89 0.02 10.12 -1.70
CA ILE A 89 -0.96 9.10 -2.04
C ILE A 89 -1.28 8.22 -0.83
N HIS A 90 -2.56 8.02 -0.51
CA HIS A 90 -2.98 7.26 0.67
C HIS A 90 -4.38 6.67 0.53
N CYS A 91 -4.72 5.74 1.42
CA CYS A 91 -6.07 5.20 1.52
C CYS A 91 -6.88 6.04 2.51
N ASP A 92 -8.04 6.55 2.09
CA ASP A 92 -8.96 7.35 2.91
C ASP A 92 -9.54 6.55 4.11
N ILE A 93 -9.51 5.22 4.01
CA ILE A 93 -10.05 4.29 5.01
C ILE A 93 -8.95 3.40 5.60
N TYR A 94 -7.72 3.91 5.76
CA TYR A 94 -6.55 3.11 6.18
C TYR A 94 -6.82 2.24 7.43
N GLU A 95 -7.47 2.80 8.44
CA GLU A 95 -7.84 2.14 9.69
C GLU A 95 -9.03 1.16 9.55
N ASN A 96 -9.76 1.23 8.45
CA ASN A 96 -10.95 0.44 8.14
C ASN A 96 -10.73 -0.46 6.92
N ARG A 97 -9.47 -0.74 6.56
CA ARG A 97 -9.11 -1.59 5.42
C ARG A 97 -9.62 -3.01 5.61
N SER A 98 -10.08 -3.60 4.52
CA SER A 98 -10.35 -5.03 4.41
C SER A 98 -9.06 -5.85 4.61
N THR A 99 -9.20 -7.10 5.02
CA THR A 99 -8.11 -8.04 5.28
C THR A 99 -7.12 -8.14 4.12
N PRO A 100 -7.52 -8.31 2.84
CA PRO A 100 -6.54 -8.38 1.73
C PRO A 100 -5.70 -7.11 1.56
N CYS A 101 -6.20 -5.94 1.97
CA CYS A 101 -5.43 -4.70 1.93
C CYS A 101 -4.46 -4.55 3.10
N ARG A 102 -4.70 -5.24 4.23
CA ARG A 102 -3.82 -5.22 5.40
C ARG A 102 -2.70 -6.25 5.29
N GLU A 103 -3.01 -7.41 4.72
CA GLU A 103 -2.09 -8.55 4.62
C GLU A 103 -1.16 -8.48 3.40
N PHE A 104 -1.34 -7.50 2.50
CA PHE A 104 -0.44 -7.36 1.36
C PHE A 104 0.86 -6.65 1.78
N ASP A 105 1.92 -7.44 1.92
CA ASP A 105 3.24 -6.93 2.25
C ASP A 105 4.07 -6.53 1.02
N MET A 106 4.84 -5.46 1.16
CA MET A 106 5.76 -4.97 0.12
C MET A 106 7.15 -5.60 0.17
N TRP A 107 7.50 -6.22 1.29
CA TRP A 107 8.67 -7.07 1.46
C TRP A 107 8.25 -8.45 1.96
N GLN A 108 9.03 -9.46 1.62
CA GLN A 108 8.92 -10.79 2.20
C GLN A 108 9.49 -10.80 3.62
N ALA A 109 9.27 -11.89 4.36
CA ALA A 109 9.75 -12.04 5.73
C ALA A 109 11.27 -11.91 5.88
N ASP A 110 12.03 -12.27 4.84
CA ASP A 110 13.49 -12.12 4.78
C ASP A 110 13.96 -10.70 4.42
N GLY A 111 13.04 -9.75 4.28
CA GLY A 111 13.32 -8.36 3.89
C GLY A 111 13.53 -8.16 2.39
N SER A 112 13.50 -9.22 1.56
CA SER A 112 13.57 -9.07 0.11
C SER A 112 12.27 -8.44 -0.44
N PRO A 113 12.30 -7.67 -1.55
CA PRO A 113 11.09 -7.09 -2.12
C PRO A 113 10.07 -8.16 -2.53
N ASN A 114 8.78 -7.93 -2.24
CA ASN A 114 7.71 -8.81 -2.71
C ASN A 114 7.65 -8.78 -4.25
N PRO A 115 7.76 -9.93 -4.95
CA PRO A 115 7.74 -9.99 -6.41
C PRO A 115 6.45 -9.44 -7.03
N ASP A 116 5.29 -9.61 -6.37
CA ASP A 116 4.04 -9.03 -6.85
C ASP A 116 4.04 -7.51 -6.71
N CYS A 117 4.56 -6.98 -5.61
CA CYS A 117 4.74 -5.54 -5.45
C CYS A 117 5.63 -4.98 -6.57
N GLN A 118 6.78 -5.63 -6.83
CA GLN A 118 7.72 -5.20 -7.88
C GLN A 118 7.10 -5.26 -9.27
N ARG A 119 6.36 -6.33 -9.58
CA ARG A 119 5.64 -6.47 -10.85
C ARG A 119 4.66 -5.32 -11.06
N LEU A 120 3.91 -4.94 -10.03
CA LEU A 120 2.96 -3.84 -10.12
C LEU A 120 3.64 -2.47 -10.22
N ARG A 121 4.72 -2.25 -9.48
CA ARG A 121 5.54 -1.04 -9.61
C ARG A 121 6.06 -0.88 -11.03
N ALA A 122 6.59 -1.95 -11.63
CA ALA A 122 7.07 -1.96 -13.00
C ALA A 122 5.96 -1.63 -14.01
N GLN A 123 4.75 -2.17 -13.82
CA GLN A 123 3.59 -1.84 -14.68
C GLN A 123 3.20 -0.36 -14.62
N GLN A 124 3.49 0.33 -13.52
CA GLN A 124 3.24 1.75 -13.32
C GLN A 124 4.45 2.64 -13.65
N GLY A 125 5.55 2.07 -14.17
CA GLY A 125 6.78 2.80 -14.46
C GLY A 125 7.53 3.30 -13.22
N LEU A 126 7.24 2.74 -12.04
CA LEU A 126 7.87 3.13 -10.78
C LEU A 126 9.20 2.39 -10.59
N ALA A 127 10.16 3.06 -9.96
CA ALA A 127 11.44 2.45 -9.61
C ALA A 127 11.25 1.20 -8.73
N PRO A 128 12.04 0.12 -8.90
CA PRO A 128 11.95 -1.05 -8.04
C PRO A 128 12.31 -0.70 -6.59
N LEU A 129 11.66 -1.37 -5.64
CA LEU A 129 12.07 -1.30 -4.23
C LEU A 129 13.41 -2.02 -4.03
N GLY A 130 14.26 -1.44 -3.20
CA GLY A 130 15.38 -2.16 -2.60
C GLY A 130 14.91 -3.09 -1.47
N PRO A 131 15.82 -3.92 -0.92
CA PRO A 131 15.58 -4.66 0.31
C PRO A 131 15.06 -3.74 1.42
N ARG A 132 14.26 -4.29 2.34
CA ARG A 132 13.73 -3.56 3.48
C ARG A 132 14.90 -2.93 4.24
N PRO A 133 14.90 -1.61 4.47
CA PRO A 133 15.97 -1.00 5.25
C PRO A 133 15.94 -1.54 6.68
N ASP A 134 17.13 -1.68 7.27
CA ASP A 134 17.24 -2.02 8.69
C ASP A 134 16.60 -0.90 9.50
N ALA A 135 15.55 -1.23 10.25
CA ALA A 135 14.89 -0.26 11.10
C ALA A 135 15.72 -0.10 12.39
N GLU A 136 16.35 1.06 12.56
CA GLU A 136 17.15 1.41 13.75
C GLU A 136 16.34 1.32 15.07
N ASN A 137 15.00 1.40 14.98
CA ASN A 137 14.05 1.28 16.09
C ASN A 137 13.17 0.02 16.03
N ASP A 138 13.55 -1.03 15.28
CA ASP A 138 12.85 -2.31 15.30
C ASP A 138 13.48 -3.24 16.35
N PRO A 139 12.85 -3.46 17.52
CA PRO A 139 13.35 -4.37 18.54
C PRO A 139 13.46 -5.83 18.05
N GLN A 140 12.87 -6.16 16.89
CA GLN A 140 12.94 -7.44 16.20
C GLN A 140 13.63 -7.32 14.83
N GLY A 141 14.49 -6.31 14.62
CA GLY A 141 15.32 -6.14 13.41
C GLY A 141 15.93 -7.46 12.92
N PRO A 142 16.18 -7.60 11.61
CA PRO A 142 16.11 -8.86 10.87
C PRO A 142 16.99 -9.94 11.50
N SER A 143 16.39 -10.72 12.38
CA SER A 143 17.02 -11.81 13.09
C SER A 143 16.24 -13.08 12.79
N THR A 144 16.64 -13.76 11.72
CA THR A 144 16.42 -15.20 11.63
C THR A 144 17.74 -15.93 11.74
N PRO A 145 18.18 -16.29 12.97
CA PRO A 145 18.91 -17.53 13.18
C PRO A 145 17.93 -18.71 13.10
N SER A 146 18.35 -19.74 12.36
CA SER A 146 17.59 -20.85 11.77
C SER A 146 16.93 -21.88 12.71
N ASP A 147 16.63 -21.54 13.97
CA ASP A 147 16.17 -22.49 15.00
C ASP A 147 14.71 -22.28 15.46
N GLN A 148 13.81 -21.91 14.55
CA GLN A 148 12.38 -22.04 14.86
C GLN A 148 11.93 -23.50 14.65
N PRO A 149 11.41 -24.19 15.68
CA PRO A 149 10.91 -25.55 15.49
C PRO A 149 9.68 -25.51 14.58
N ARG A 150 9.62 -26.44 13.61
CA ARG A 150 8.42 -26.66 12.79
C ARG A 150 7.24 -26.91 13.72
N ALA A 151 6.17 -26.13 13.55
CA ALA A 151 4.89 -26.43 14.17
C ALA A 151 4.45 -27.86 13.79
N ALA A 152 4.05 -28.61 14.81
CA ALA A 152 3.63 -30.02 14.74
C ALA A 152 2.34 -30.23 13.93
#